data_AF-A0A935E808-F1
#
_entry.id   AF-A0A935E808-F1
#
_cell.length_a   1.000
_cell.length_b   1.000
_cell.length_c   1.000
_cell.angle_alpha   90.00
_cell.angle_beta   90.00
_cell.angle_gamma   90.00
#
_symmetry.space_group_name_H-M   'P 1'
#
loop_
_entity.id
_entity.type
_entity.pdbx_description
1 polymer ?
#
loop_
_entity_poly.entity_id
_entity_poly.type
_entity_poly.pdbx_seq_one_letter_code
_entity_poly.pdbx_strand_id
1 'polypeptide(L)' 'MSEVDPTSPAEVGYAAAMRELDDIVRRLDDDALDIDTLAAEVERAAELIAACRERLSTARLRVTQIVADLDTDDV' A
#
# COMPACT_ATOMS: atom_id res chain seq x y z
N MET A 1 8.05 13.73 18.90
CA MET A 1 6.96 13.06 18.16
C MET A 1 7.08 13.55 16.73
N SER A 2 7.77 12.79 15.87
CA SER A 2 8.15 13.26 14.53
C SER A 2 6.90 13.41 13.66
N GLU A 3 6.64 14.64 13.23
CA GLU A 3 5.65 14.95 12.21
C GLU A 3 6.03 14.20 10.93
N VAL A 4 5.17 13.27 10.54
CA VAL A 4 5.21 12.65 9.22
C VAL A 4 4.58 13.68 8.27
N ASP A 5 5.41 14.26 7.39
CA ASP A 5 4.97 15.22 6.37
C ASP A 5 3.98 14.54 5.40
N PRO A 6 2.70 14.95 5.33
CA PRO A 6 1.67 14.21 4.59
C PRO A 6 1.65 14.52 3.08
N THR A 7 2.74 15.05 2.51
CA THR A 7 2.66 15.79 1.24
C THR A 7 3.23 15.04 0.02
N SER A 8 3.48 13.73 0.10
CA SER A 8 3.75 12.92 -1.10
C SER A 8 2.48 12.22 -1.59
N PRO A 9 2.01 12.46 -2.83
CA PRO A 9 0.80 11.82 -3.36
C PRO A 9 0.90 10.28 -3.41
N ALA A 10 2.12 9.74 -3.48
CA ALA A 10 2.38 8.31 -3.39
C ALA A 10 2.17 7.75 -1.96
N GLU A 11 2.60 8.48 -0.93
CA GLU A 11 2.43 8.09 0.47
C GLU A 11 0.98 8.25 0.92
N VAL A 12 0.32 9.34 0.51
CA VAL A 12 -1.12 9.54 0.74
C VAL A 12 -1.92 8.38 0.14
N GLY A 13 -1.55 7.94 -1.07
CA GLY A 13 -2.22 6.82 -1.73
C GLY A 13 -1.99 5.47 -1.06
N TYR A 14 -0.77 5.19 -0.55
CA TYR A 14 -0.49 3.95 0.15
C TYR A 14 -1.15 3.92 1.53
N ALA A 15 -1.06 5.02 2.29
CA ALA A 15 -1.70 5.15 3.59
C ALA A 15 -3.24 5.12 3.50
N ALA A 16 -3.83 5.63 2.42
CA ALA A 16 -5.26 5.47 2.14
C ALA A 16 -5.63 4.00 1.87
N ALA A 17 -4.86 3.31 1.03
CA ALA A 17 -5.09 1.89 0.73
C ALA A 17 -4.96 1.00 1.98
N MET A 18 -3.99 1.30 2.84
CA MET A 18 -3.79 0.59 4.11
C MET A 18 -4.94 0.83 5.10
N ARG A 19 -5.49 2.05 5.17
CA ARG A 19 -6.69 2.33 5.98
C ARG A 19 -7.91 1.56 5.47
N GLU A 20 -8.11 1.56 4.15
CA GLU A 20 -9.21 0.81 3.54
C GLU A 20 -9.08 -0.69 3.80
N LEU A 21 -7.86 -1.24 3.74
CA LEU A 21 -7.60 -2.63 4.12
C LEU A 21 -7.93 -2.94 5.59
N ASP A 22 -7.58 -2.04 6.52
CA ASP A 22 -7.92 -2.21 7.95
C ASP A 22 -9.45 -2.21 8.15
N ASP A 23 -10.16 -1.33 7.45
CA ASP A 23 -11.62 -1.28 7.50
C ASP A 23 -12.27 -2.53 6.89
N ILE A 24 -11.70 -3.08 5.80
CA ILE A 24 -12.16 -4.36 5.22
C ILE A 24 -11.98 -5.49 6.23
N VAL A 25 -10.81 -5.61 6.85
CA VAL A 25 -10.53 -6.66 7.85
C VAL A 25 -11.50 -6.56 9.04
N ARG A 26 -11.79 -5.34 9.51
CA ARG A 26 -12.78 -5.13 10.58
C ARG A 26 -14.18 -5.56 10.19
N ARG A 27 -14.59 -5.32 8.93
CA ARG A 27 -15.89 -5.80 8.44
C ARG A 27 -15.90 -7.32 8.36
N LEU A 28 -14.85 -7.94 7.86
CA LEU A 28 -14.74 -9.40 7.75
C LEU A 28 -14.78 -10.14 9.09
N ASP A 29 -14.42 -9.46 10.19
CA ASP A 29 -14.48 -10.00 11.55
C ASP A 29 -15.87 -9.85 12.20
N ASP A 30 -16.84 -9.22 11.49
CA ASP A 30 -18.23 -9.12 11.94
C ASP A 30 -18.97 -10.44 11.68
N ASP A 31 -19.43 -11.09 12.76
CA ASP A 31 -20.18 -12.35 12.73
C ASP A 31 -21.51 -12.25 11.94
N ALA A 32 -22.00 -11.04 11.65
CA ALA A 32 -23.23 -10.81 10.88
C ALA A 32 -23.01 -10.69 9.37
N LEU A 33 -21.78 -10.90 8.87
CA LEU A 33 -21.46 -10.67 7.46
C LEU A 33 -21.94 -11.83 6.55
N ASP A 34 -22.68 -11.48 5.50
CA ASP A 34 -23.18 -12.44 4.51
C ASP A 34 -22.07 -12.93 3.57
N ILE A 35 -22.16 -14.18 3.09
CA ILE A 35 -21.09 -14.84 2.31
C ILE A 35 -20.81 -14.14 0.98
N ASP A 36 -21.83 -13.57 0.35
CA ASP A 36 -21.67 -12.80 -0.89
C ASP A 36 -20.93 -11.47 -0.62
N THR A 37 -21.18 -10.87 0.54
CA THR A 37 -20.46 -9.66 0.99
C THR A 37 -19.01 -10.00 1.31
N LEU A 38 -18.76 -11.14 1.95
CA LEU A 38 -17.41 -11.61 2.27
C LEU A 38 -16.57 -11.79 0.99
N ALA A 39 -17.15 -12.37 -0.06
CA ALA A 39 -16.47 -12.53 -1.34
C ALA A 39 -16.08 -11.18 -1.96
N ALA A 40 -17.01 -10.20 -1.96
CA ALA A 40 -16.76 -8.87 -2.50
C ALA A 40 -15.69 -8.10 -1.71
N GLU A 41 -15.72 -8.20 -0.38
CA GLU A 41 -14.73 -7.56 0.50
C GLU A 41 -13.32 -8.16 0.30
N VAL A 42 -13.22 -9.48 0.14
CA VAL A 42 -11.95 -10.15 -0.15
C VAL A 42 -11.41 -9.77 -1.54
N GLU A 43 -12.27 -9.68 -2.55
CA GLU A 43 -11.87 -9.22 -3.90
C GLU A 43 -11.32 -7.80 -3.85
N ARG A 44 -12.00 -6.90 -3.14
CA ARG A 44 -11.54 -5.53 -2.92
C ARG A 44 -10.19 -5.47 -2.20
N ALA A 45 -10.01 -6.28 -1.16
CA ALA A 45 -8.73 -6.37 -0.46
C ALA A 45 -7.60 -6.83 -1.39
N ALA A 46 -7.88 -7.81 -2.26
CA ALA A 46 -6.90 -8.31 -3.23
C ALA A 46 -6.45 -7.22 -4.22
N GLU A 47 -7.38 -6.39 -4.73
CA GLU A 47 -7.06 -5.23 -5.58
C GLU A 47 -6.14 -4.24 -4.87
N LEU A 48 -6.47 -3.88 -3.63
CA LEU A 48 -5.69 -2.93 -2.83
C LEU A 48 -4.28 -3.46 -2.56
N ILE A 49 -4.15 -4.75 -2.26
CA ILE A 49 -2.85 -5.41 -2.05
C ILE A 49 -2.03 -5.42 -3.34
N ALA A 50 -2.66 -5.70 -4.49
CA ALA A 50 -1.98 -5.67 -5.80
C ALA A 50 -1.42 -4.27 -6.09
N ALA A 51 -2.24 -3.23 -5.91
CA ALA A 51 -1.83 -1.84 -6.11
C ALA A 51 -0.69 -1.44 -5.14
N CYS A 52 -0.75 -1.88 -3.88
CA CYS A 52 0.30 -1.66 -2.90
C CYS A 52 1.62 -2.32 -3.30
N ARG A 53 1.57 -3.56 -3.80
CA ARG A 53 2.75 -4.30 -4.26
C ARG A 53 3.40 -3.64 -5.47
N GLU A 54 2.61 -3.19 -6.43
CA GLU A 54 3.10 -2.47 -7.60
C GLU A 54 3.86 -1.20 -7.19
N ARG A 55 3.27 -0.39 -6.30
CA ARG A 55 3.92 0.81 -5.75
C ARG A 55 5.22 0.49 -5.04
N LEU A 56 5.24 -0.56 -4.21
CA LEU A 56 6.45 -0.98 -3.51
C LEU A 56 7.54 -1.41 -4.49
N SER A 57 7.17 -2.10 -5.57
CA SER A 57 8.08 -2.47 -6.65
C SER A 57 8.68 -1.23 -7.33
N THR A 58 7.84 -0.26 -7.70
CA THR A 58 8.31 1.01 -8.30
C THR A 58 9.23 1.78 -7.35
N ALA A 59 8.86 1.86 -6.07
CA ALA A 59 9.68 2.52 -5.05
C ALA A 59 11.04 1.83 -4.91
N ARG A 60 11.07 0.48 -4.87
CA ARG A 60 12.30 -0.31 -4.81
C ARG A 60 13.20 -0.04 -6.02
N LEU A 61 12.63 -0.03 -7.23
CA LEU A 61 13.38 0.28 -8.45
C LEU A 61 14.01 1.68 -8.41
N ARG A 62 13.26 2.69 -7.96
CA ARG A 62 13.80 4.06 -7.80
C ARG A 62 14.95 4.10 -6.80
N VAL A 63 14.81 3.45 -5.65
CA VAL A 63 15.89 3.39 -4.66
C VAL A 63 17.12 2.70 -5.24
N THR A 64 16.95 1.57 -5.93
CA THR A 64 18.07 0.88 -6.60
C THR A 64 18.75 1.75 -7.64
N GLN A 65 18.00 2.52 -8.43
CA GLN A 65 18.58 3.46 -9.40
C GLN A 65 19.38 4.56 -8.71
N ILE A 66 18.83 5.19 -7.68
CA ILE A 66 19.51 6.27 -6.94
C ILE A 66 20.82 5.76 -6.33
N VAL A 67 20.82 4.55 -5.76
CA VAL A 67 22.03 3.95 -5.18
C VAL A 67 23.07 3.65 -6.28
N ALA A 68 22.66 3.11 -7.43
CA ALA A 68 23.56 2.83 -8.54
C ALA A 68 24.16 4.12 -9.15
N ASP A 69 23.36 5.19 -9.24
CA ASP A 69 23.84 6.50 -9.71
C ASP A 69 24.90 7.05 -8.74
N LEU A 70 24.66 6.97 -7.42
CA LEU A 70 25.62 7.39 -6.38
C LEU A 70 26.93 6.59 -6.42
N ASP A 71 26.88 5.26 -6.59
CA ASP A 71 28.08 4.41 -6.70
C ASP A 71 28.91 4.72 -7.97
N THR A 72 28.31 5.31 -9.00
CA THR A 72 28.99 5.66 -10.27
C THR A 72 29.73 7.00 -10.20
N ASP A 73 29.35 7.89 -9.27
CA ASP A 73 29.98 9.21 -9.10
C ASP A 73 31.28 9.17 -8.26
N ASP A 74 31.59 8.04 -7.60
CA ASP A 74 32.78 7.83 -6.76
C ASP A 74 33.98 7.14 -7.49
N VAL A 75 33.92 6.97 -8.83
CA VAL A 75 34.97 6.32 -9.66
C VAL A 75 35.61 7.22 -10.71
#